data_AF-A0AAV4BL19-F1
#
_entry.id   AF-A0AAV4BL19-F1
#
_cell.length_a   1.000
_cell.length_b   1.000
_cell.length_c   1.000
_cell.angle_alpha   90.00
_cell.angle_beta   90.00
_cell.angle_gamma   90.00
#
_symmetry.space_group_name_H-M   'P 1'
#
loop_
_entity.id
_entity.type
_entity.pdbx_description
1 polymer ?
#
loop_
_entity_poly.entity_id
_entity_poly.type
_entity_poly.pdbx_seq_one_letter_code
_entity_poly.pdbx_strand_id
1 'polypeptide(L)'
;MSRSKLYQWCIWFGEGQTSQGDEPKSGRPKTSTNEENTTRVDELIRCDRRMKIREIALKLEIPKSTVHEIVHDTLGYRKGSAIWVPKMFTEDHELQSVEISQRLLQRCQQDNGDEDTTHIGVGPGGDFQANNNLFDSLITGDETWVHLNTPKTKRDSMTWKHPSSPDTKKFKVQRSAAK
;
A
#
# COMPACT_ATOMS: atom_id res chain seq x y z
N MET A 1 -30.46 -23.75 33.84
CA MET A 1 -29.47 -23.15 34.78
C MET A 1 -29.45 -23.98 36.06
N SER A 2 -28.28 -24.27 36.63
CA SER A 2 -28.22 -25.00 37.92
C SER A 2 -28.66 -24.09 39.08
N ARG A 3 -29.10 -24.68 40.20
CA ARG A 3 -29.49 -23.92 41.39
C ARG A 3 -28.37 -22.97 41.85
N SER A 4 -27.12 -23.42 41.82
CA SER A 4 -25.96 -22.59 42.19
C SER A 4 -25.80 -21.34 41.31
N LYS A 5 -26.03 -21.45 40.00
CA LYS A 5 -26.00 -20.29 39.10
C LYS A 5 -27.14 -19.31 39.38
N LEU A 6 -28.34 -19.80 39.70
CA LEU A 6 -29.47 -18.93 40.06
C LEU A 6 -29.21 -18.16 41.36
N TYR A 7 -28.66 -18.82 42.39
CA TYR A 7 -28.28 -18.13 43.64
C TYR A 7 -27.22 -17.05 43.41
N GLN A 8 -26.21 -17.33 42.60
CA GLN A 8 -25.16 -16.37 42.28
C GLN A 8 -25.70 -15.16 41.50
N TRP A 9 -26.62 -15.39 40.56
CA TRP A 9 -27.33 -14.31 39.87
C TRP A 9 -28.20 -13.47 40.81
N CYS A 10 -28.90 -14.08 41.78
CA CYS A 10 -29.67 -13.32 42.77
C CYS A 10 -28.78 -12.42 43.65
N ILE A 11 -27.55 -12.87 43.97
CA ILE A 11 -26.57 -12.06 44.71
C ILE A 11 -26.08 -10.88 43.85
N TRP A 12 -25.61 -11.14 42.63
CA TRP A 12 -25.15 -10.09 41.71
C TRP A 12 -26.23 -9.04 41.41
N PHE A 13 -27.48 -9.48 41.24
CA PHE A 13 -28.60 -8.57 40.99
C PHE A 13 -28.98 -7.78 42.25
N GLY A 14 -28.88 -8.38 43.44
CA GLY A 14 -29.07 -7.69 44.72
C GLY A 14 -27.97 -6.65 45.02
N GLU A 15 -26.76 -6.87 44.50
CA GLU A 15 -25.62 -5.95 44.58
C GLU A 15 -25.64 -4.87 43.47
N GLY A 16 -26.67 -4.87 42.61
CA GLY A 16 -26.87 -3.85 41.57
C GLY A 16 -26.09 -4.09 40.27
N GLN A 17 -25.48 -5.26 40.05
CA GLN A 17 -24.91 -5.59 38.75
C GLN A 17 -26.02 -5.88 37.73
N THR A 18 -26.12 -5.01 36.73
CA THR A 18 -27.08 -5.12 35.61
C THR A 18 -26.41 -5.53 34.28
N SER A 19 -25.10 -5.76 34.27
CA SER A 19 -24.36 -6.19 33.08
C SER A 19 -24.76 -7.62 32.69
N GLN A 20 -25.39 -7.78 31.54
CA GLN A 20 -25.82 -9.08 31.00
C GLN A 20 -24.68 -9.86 30.31
N GLY A 21 -23.57 -9.19 29.97
CA GLY A 21 -22.44 -9.80 29.26
C GLY A 21 -21.54 -10.61 30.20
N ASP A 22 -20.95 -11.69 29.67
CA ASP A 22 -19.87 -12.42 30.34
C ASP A 22 -18.72 -11.45 30.65
N GLU A 23 -18.20 -11.48 31.88
CA GLU A 23 -16.95 -10.80 32.20
C GLU A 23 -15.80 -11.32 31.34
N PRO A 24 -14.79 -10.48 31.03
CA PRO A 24 -13.64 -10.90 30.25
C PRO A 24 -12.98 -12.11 30.91
N LYS A 25 -13.10 -13.27 30.26
CA LYS A 25 -12.51 -14.52 30.74
C LYS A 25 -10.99 -14.41 30.64
N SER A 26 -10.30 -14.74 31.73
CA SER A 26 -8.85 -14.97 31.68
C SER A 26 -8.59 -16.15 30.74
N GLY A 27 -8.10 -15.85 29.52
CA GLY A 27 -7.70 -16.85 28.55
C GLY A 27 -6.37 -17.50 28.94
N ARG A 28 -5.95 -18.52 28.17
CA ARG A 28 -4.60 -19.07 28.29
C ARG A 28 -3.58 -17.93 28.13
N PRO A 29 -2.64 -17.72 29.07
CA PRO A 29 -1.62 -16.70 28.89
C PRO A 29 -0.86 -16.98 27.58
N LYS A 30 -0.65 -15.95 26.76
CA LYS A 30 0.21 -16.02 25.57
C LYS A 30 1.66 -16.17 26.04
N THR A 31 2.03 -17.36 26.50
CA THR A 31 3.35 -17.67 27.08
C THR A 31 4.51 -17.49 26.10
N SER A 32 4.24 -17.25 24.82
CA SER A 32 5.28 -17.07 23.80
C SER A 32 5.67 -15.61 23.54
N THR A 33 4.85 -14.64 23.97
CA THR A 33 5.04 -13.20 23.74
C THR A 33 5.59 -12.53 25.00
N ASN A 34 6.80 -12.93 25.42
CA ASN A 34 7.54 -12.21 26.47
C ASN A 34 8.01 -10.84 25.92
N GLU A 35 8.01 -9.81 26.75
CA GLU A 35 8.51 -8.47 26.42
C GLU A 35 9.99 -8.49 25.97
N GLU A 36 10.75 -9.44 26.49
CA GLU A 36 12.11 -9.72 26.03
C GLU A 36 12.15 -10.20 24.57
N ASN A 37 11.24 -11.12 24.20
CA ASN A 37 11.16 -11.64 22.83
C ASN A 37 10.69 -10.57 21.85
N THR A 38 9.77 -9.70 22.27
CA THR A 38 9.31 -8.59 21.43
C THR A 38 10.44 -7.60 21.17
N THR A 39 11.25 -7.30 22.19
CA THR A 39 12.42 -6.42 22.07
C THR A 39 13.47 -7.01 21.13
N ARG A 40 13.84 -8.27 21.31
CA ARG A 40 14.82 -8.95 20.43
C ARG A 40 14.36 -9.03 18.98
N VAL A 41 13.06 -9.25 18.73
CA VAL A 41 12.49 -9.22 17.37
C VAL A 41 12.58 -7.82 16.77
N ASP A 42 12.26 -6.77 17.54
CA ASP A 42 12.34 -5.38 17.07
C ASP A 42 13.78 -4.98 16.72
N GLU A 43 14.75 -5.29 17.59
CA GLU A 43 16.17 -5.05 17.36
C GLU A 43 16.66 -5.70 16.06
N LEU A 44 16.34 -6.99 15.88
CA LEU A 44 16.68 -7.74 14.68
C LEU A 44 16.13 -7.10 13.40
N ILE A 45 14.88 -6.64 13.42
CA ILE A 45 14.25 -5.97 12.27
C ILE A 45 14.87 -4.59 12.01
N ARG A 46 15.26 -3.86 13.06
CA ARG A 46 15.95 -2.58 12.92
C ARG A 46 17.35 -2.74 12.34
N CYS A 47 18.09 -3.78 12.75
CA CYS A 47 19.41 -4.11 12.19
C CYS A 47 19.33 -4.51 10.71
N ASP A 48 18.40 -5.39 10.34
CA ASP A 48 18.14 -5.74 8.95
C ASP A 48 16.64 -5.79 8.63
N ARG A 49 16.17 -4.69 8.03
CA ARG A 49 14.77 -4.55 7.60
C ARG A 49 14.36 -5.56 6.53
N ARG A 50 15.26 -6.30 5.88
CA ARG A 50 14.90 -7.30 4.84
C ARG A 50 14.68 -8.70 5.39
N MET A 51 15.10 -8.96 6.62
CA MET A 51 15.11 -10.29 7.22
C MET A 51 13.75 -10.98 7.15
N LYS A 52 13.75 -12.29 6.93
CA LYS A 52 12.53 -13.10 6.83
C LYS A 52 12.09 -13.55 8.22
N ILE A 53 10.78 -13.72 8.42
CA ILE A 53 10.21 -14.26 9.67
C ILE A 53 10.88 -15.60 10.05
N ARG A 54 11.17 -16.46 9.07
CA ARG A 54 11.86 -17.73 9.30
C ARG A 54 13.29 -17.53 9.81
N GLU A 55 14.02 -16.54 9.32
CA GLU A 55 15.39 -16.25 9.76
C GLU A 55 15.39 -15.69 11.19
N ILE A 56 14.42 -14.83 11.52
CA ILE A 56 14.23 -14.32 12.88
C ILE A 56 13.88 -15.47 13.84
N ALA A 57 12.95 -16.34 13.43
CA ALA A 57 12.55 -17.52 14.21
C ALA A 57 13.73 -18.45 14.50
N LEU A 58 14.59 -18.70 13.50
CA LEU A 58 15.79 -19.52 13.68
C LEU A 58 16.82 -18.84 14.60
N LYS A 59 17.02 -17.53 14.47
CA LYS A 59 17.99 -16.79 15.30
C LYS A 59 17.59 -16.70 16.78
N LEU A 60 16.29 -16.58 17.05
CA LEU A 60 15.78 -16.44 18.41
C LEU A 60 15.29 -17.76 19.00
N GLU A 61 15.30 -18.85 18.22
CA GLU A 61 14.72 -20.15 18.57
C GLU A 61 13.24 -20.07 19.00
N ILE A 62 12.52 -19.11 18.44
CA ILE A 62 11.09 -18.88 18.70
C ILE A 62 10.26 -19.51 17.57
N PRO A 63 9.10 -20.11 17.87
CA PRO A 63 8.18 -20.58 16.84
C PRO A 63 7.85 -19.47 15.83
N LYS A 64 7.90 -19.81 14.54
CA LYS A 64 7.62 -18.87 13.45
C LYS A 64 6.26 -18.18 13.58
N SER A 65 5.25 -18.88 14.12
CA SER A 65 3.92 -18.32 14.38
C SER A 65 3.98 -17.17 15.37
N THR A 66 4.69 -17.34 16.49
CA THR A 66 4.87 -16.29 17.48
C THR A 66 5.62 -15.10 16.91
N VAL A 67 6.70 -15.32 16.16
CA VAL A 67 7.41 -14.21 15.51
C VAL A 67 6.47 -13.46 14.57
N HIS A 68 5.62 -14.17 13.82
CA HIS A 68 4.62 -13.51 12.97
C HIS A 68 3.65 -12.64 13.78
N GLU A 69 3.08 -13.16 14.89
CA GLU A 69 2.21 -12.39 15.78
C GLU A 69 2.93 -11.18 16.39
N ILE A 70 4.17 -11.35 16.88
CA ILE A 70 4.97 -10.25 17.43
C ILE A 70 5.18 -9.15 16.39
N VAL A 71 5.60 -9.52 15.19
CA VAL A 71 5.92 -8.56 14.12
C VAL A 71 4.66 -7.80 13.69
N HIS A 72 3.54 -8.48 13.51
CA HIS A 72 2.34 -7.88 12.94
C HIS A 72 1.39 -7.29 13.96
N ASP A 73 1.10 -8.00 15.05
CA ASP A 73 0.06 -7.63 16.00
C ASP A 73 0.63 -6.80 17.16
N THR A 74 1.85 -7.11 17.62
CA THR A 74 2.47 -6.39 18.74
C THR A 74 3.26 -5.17 18.27
N LEU A 75 4.16 -5.34 17.29
CA LEU A 75 5.03 -4.27 16.79
C LEU A 75 4.44 -3.51 15.58
N GLY A 76 3.36 -4.01 14.98
CA GLY A 76 2.66 -3.33 13.88
C GLY A 76 3.42 -3.28 12.56
N TYR A 77 4.53 -4.00 12.39
CA TYR A 77 5.33 -3.96 11.16
C TYR A 77 4.56 -4.56 9.97
N ARG A 78 4.78 -3.95 8.80
CA ARG A 78 4.28 -4.43 7.51
C ARG A 78 5.45 -4.62 6.55
N LYS A 79 5.42 -5.70 5.77
CA LYS A 79 6.45 -5.97 4.77
C LYS A 79 6.02 -5.38 3.43
N GLY A 80 6.79 -4.43 2.91
CA GLY A 80 6.48 -3.72 1.68
C GLY A 80 7.70 -3.58 0.78
N SER A 81 7.47 -3.53 -0.54
CA SER A 81 8.46 -3.06 -1.50
C SER A 81 8.28 -1.56 -1.71
N ALA A 82 9.37 -0.83 -1.82
CA ALA A 82 9.31 0.54 -2.35
C ALA A 82 8.77 0.56 -3.78
N ILE A 83 8.04 1.63 -4.12
CA ILE A 83 7.62 1.90 -5.49
C ILE A 83 8.84 2.38 -6.29
N TRP A 84 9.01 1.84 -7.49
CA TRP A 84 10.04 2.28 -8.41
C TRP A 84 9.56 3.53 -9.15
N VAL A 85 10.29 4.63 -8.99
CA VAL A 85 10.08 5.85 -9.77
C VAL A 85 11.10 5.86 -10.92
N PRO A 86 10.68 6.10 -12.18
CA PRO A 86 11.56 6.05 -13.34
C PRO A 86 12.81 6.92 -13.24
N LYS A 87 12.68 8.12 -12.67
CA LYS A 87 13.76 9.09 -12.50
C LYS A 87 13.55 9.88 -11.22
N MET A 88 14.62 10.38 -10.62
CA MET A 88 14.51 11.42 -9.60
C MET A 88 14.16 12.73 -10.29
N PHE A 89 12.99 13.28 -9.98
CA PHE A 89 12.58 14.57 -10.51
C PHE A 89 13.30 15.67 -9.71
N THR A 90 13.83 16.66 -10.43
CA THR A 90 14.19 17.96 -9.85
C THR A 90 12.94 18.82 -9.77
N GLU A 91 12.94 19.84 -8.93
CA GLU A 91 11.81 20.76 -8.77
C GLU A 91 11.35 21.36 -10.12
N ASP A 92 12.29 21.74 -10.98
CA ASP A 92 12.00 22.22 -12.33
C ASP A 92 11.25 21.19 -13.21
N HIS A 93 11.62 19.91 -13.11
CA HIS A 93 10.93 18.86 -13.87
C HIS A 93 9.51 18.61 -13.35
N GLU A 94 9.29 18.77 -12.04
CA GLU A 94 7.94 18.67 -11.46
C GLU A 94 7.07 19.83 -11.93
N LEU A 95 7.58 21.06 -11.90
CA LEU A 95 6.89 22.25 -12.38
C LEU A 95 6.53 22.14 -13.86
N GLN A 96 7.49 21.77 -14.71
CA GLN A 96 7.26 21.57 -16.14
C GLN A 96 6.21 20.48 -16.40
N SER A 97 6.28 19.36 -15.67
CA SER A 97 5.30 18.28 -15.82
C SER A 97 3.89 18.73 -15.44
N VAL A 98 3.74 19.50 -14.37
CA VAL A 98 2.44 20.05 -13.93
C VAL A 98 1.90 21.03 -14.97
N GLU A 99 2.74 21.95 -15.44
CA GLU A 99 2.36 22.95 -16.45
C GLU A 99 1.89 22.29 -17.75
N ILE A 100 2.66 21.35 -18.29
CA ILE A 100 2.30 20.62 -19.52
C ILE A 100 1.00 19.83 -19.33
N SER A 101 0.84 19.16 -18.18
CA SER A 101 -0.36 18.38 -17.89
C SER A 101 -1.60 19.27 -17.80
N GLN A 102 -1.50 20.42 -17.12
CA GLN A 102 -2.58 21.40 -17.03
C GLN A 102 -2.97 21.95 -18.40
N ARG A 103 -1.98 22.28 -19.24
CA ARG A 103 -2.21 22.76 -20.60
C ARG A 103 -2.91 21.71 -21.48
N LEU A 104 -2.48 20.45 -21.41
CA LEU A 104 -3.11 19.35 -22.15
C LEU A 104 -4.54 19.07 -21.66
N LEU A 105 -4.77 19.17 -20.34
CA LEU A 105 -6.10 19.02 -19.75
C LEU A 105 -7.06 20.11 -20.23
N GLN A 106 -6.62 21.37 -20.24
CA GLN A 106 -7.44 22.49 -20.73
C GLN A 106 -7.84 22.29 -22.20
N ARG A 107 -6.92 21.84 -23.04
CA ARG A 107 -7.20 21.54 -24.45
C ARG A 107 -8.23 20.42 -24.59
N CYS A 108 -8.05 19.34 -23.84
CA CYS A 108 -9.01 18.24 -23.81
C CYS A 108 -10.41 18.70 -23.36
N GLN A 109 -10.50 19.60 -22.37
CA GLN A 109 -11.78 20.13 -21.89
C GLN A 109 -12.46 21.04 -22.91
N GLN A 110 -11.69 21.79 -23.70
CA GLN A 110 -12.21 22.63 -24.78
C GLN A 110 -12.75 21.80 -25.94
N ASP A 111 -12.09 20.69 -26.28
CA ASP A 111 -12.53 19.79 -27.35
C ASP A 111 -13.81 19.00 -27.00
N ASN A 112 -14.15 18.84 -25.71
CA ASN A 112 -15.36 18.17 -25.23
C ASN A 112 -16.55 19.13 -24.96
N GLY A 113 -16.39 20.44 -25.22
CA GLY A 113 -17.34 21.49 -24.85
C GLY A 113 -18.50 21.74 -25.83
N ASP A 114 -18.54 21.09 -26.98
CA ASP A 114 -19.55 21.31 -28.03
C ASP A 114 -20.71 20.30 -27.97
N GLU A 115 -21.13 19.87 -26.76
CA GLU A 115 -22.39 19.14 -26.55
C GLU A 115 -23.61 20.09 -26.52
N ASP A 116 -23.71 21.05 -27.44
CA ASP A 116 -24.99 21.73 -27.73
C ASP A 116 -25.11 22.19 -29.18
N THR A 117 -24.80 21.31 -30.13
CA THR A 117 -25.32 21.46 -31.51
C THR A 117 -26.44 20.45 -31.76
N THR A 118 -27.49 20.52 -30.93
CA THR A 118 -28.79 19.91 -31.24
C THR A 118 -29.56 20.84 -32.17
N HIS A 119 -29.04 21.09 -33.37
CA HIS A 119 -29.87 21.57 -34.48
C HIS A 119 -29.37 20.95 -35.78
N ILE A 120 -30.19 20.05 -36.32
CA ILE A 120 -30.01 19.45 -37.64
C ILE A 120 -30.04 20.59 -38.66
N GLY A 121 -28.86 21.00 -39.12
CA GLY A 121 -28.65 21.93 -40.22
C GLY A 121 -27.97 21.19 -41.36
N VAL A 122 -28.77 20.53 -42.22
CA VAL A 122 -28.28 20.04 -43.52
C VAL A 122 -28.16 21.25 -44.43
N GLY A 123 -26.97 21.86 -44.46
CA GLY A 123 -26.57 22.83 -45.47
C GLY A 123 -25.99 22.13 -46.71
N PRO A 124 -26.27 22.62 -47.94
CA PRO A 124 -25.75 22.02 -49.16
C PRO A 124 -24.31 22.52 -49.39
N GLY A 125 -23.36 21.86 -48.74
CA GLY A 125 -21.93 22.12 -48.84
C GLY A 125 -21.23 21.12 -47.93
N GLY A 126 -20.55 20.14 -48.54
CA GLY A 126 -20.02 18.96 -47.86
C GLY A 126 -18.73 19.21 -47.11
N ASP A 127 -18.70 20.18 -46.21
CA ASP A 127 -17.61 20.40 -45.28
C ASP A 127 -17.85 19.51 -44.06
N PHE A 128 -17.19 18.35 -44.03
CA PHE A 128 -17.10 17.48 -42.86
C PHE A 128 -16.44 18.27 -41.73
N GLN A 129 -17.25 18.85 -40.83
CA GLN A 129 -16.75 19.54 -39.66
C GLN A 129 -16.09 18.50 -38.75
N ALA A 130 -14.77 18.36 -38.90
CA ALA A 130 -13.97 17.43 -38.14
C ALA A 130 -14.19 17.72 -36.65
N ASN A 131 -14.76 16.75 -35.93
CA ASN A 131 -14.74 16.74 -34.48
C ASN A 131 -13.25 16.76 -34.08
N ASN A 132 -12.80 17.89 -33.53
CA ASN A 132 -11.38 18.19 -33.40
C ASN A 132 -10.85 17.66 -32.05
N ASN A 133 -11.25 16.45 -31.68
CA ASN A 133 -10.84 15.82 -30.43
C ASN A 133 -9.34 15.53 -30.48
N LEU A 134 -8.58 16.05 -29.51
CA LEU A 134 -7.13 15.86 -29.38
C LEU A 134 -6.68 14.41 -29.60
N PHE A 135 -7.46 13.44 -29.13
CA PHE A 135 -7.08 12.02 -29.18
C PHE A 135 -7.19 11.38 -30.57
N ASP A 136 -8.01 11.93 -31.48
CA ASP A 136 -8.23 11.33 -32.80
C ASP A 136 -7.03 11.54 -33.74
N SER A 137 -6.16 12.51 -33.42
CA SER A 137 -4.94 12.82 -34.18
C SER A 137 -3.65 12.43 -33.46
N LEU A 138 -3.74 11.92 -32.23
CA LEU A 138 -2.57 11.62 -31.40
C LEU A 138 -1.95 10.28 -31.80
N ILE A 139 -0.76 10.33 -32.40
CA ILE A 139 0.06 9.14 -32.66
C ILE A 139 1.27 9.18 -31.70
N THR A 140 1.46 8.12 -30.92
CA THR A 140 2.61 7.99 -30.01
C THR A 140 3.40 6.72 -30.34
N GLY A 141 4.69 6.73 -29.99
CA GLY A 141 5.56 5.57 -30.10
C GLY A 141 6.71 5.70 -29.10
N ASP A 142 7.11 4.57 -28.51
CA ASP A 142 8.28 4.46 -27.65
C ASP A 142 9.13 3.24 -28.02
N GLU A 143 10.39 3.26 -27.60
CA GLU A 143 11.30 2.12 -27.75
C GLU A 143 11.50 1.46 -26.38
N THR A 144 11.23 0.16 -26.31
CA THR A 144 11.44 -0.63 -25.08
C THR A 144 12.49 -1.71 -25.29
N TRP A 145 13.56 -1.66 -24.50
CA TRP A 145 14.60 -2.70 -24.48
C TRP A 145 14.10 -3.98 -23.78
N VAL A 146 14.25 -5.13 -24.44
CA VAL A 146 13.94 -6.45 -23.86
C VAL A 146 15.25 -7.17 -23.52
N HIS A 147 15.54 -7.29 -22.22
CA HIS A 147 16.74 -7.98 -21.73
C HIS A 147 16.49 -9.48 -21.51
N LEU A 148 17.44 -10.33 -21.92
CA LEU A 148 17.39 -11.79 -21.72
C LEU A 148 17.42 -12.23 -20.24
N ASN A 149 17.91 -11.36 -19.34
CA ASN A 149 17.93 -11.61 -17.90
C ASN A 149 17.52 -10.36 -17.12
N THR A 150 16.45 -10.45 -16.35
CA THR A 150 15.95 -9.37 -15.48
C THR A 150 16.46 -9.61 -14.05
N PRO A 151 17.26 -8.69 -13.46
CA PRO A 151 17.80 -8.89 -12.12
C PRO A 151 16.75 -8.66 -11.03
N LYS A 152 17.04 -9.28 -9.87
CA LYS A 152 16.42 -9.19 -8.53
C LYS A 152 14.91 -8.94 -8.48
N THR A 153 14.17 -9.94 -8.01
CA THR A 153 12.71 -9.91 -7.97
C THR A 153 12.17 -8.87 -6.99
N LYS A 154 10.95 -8.37 -7.22
CA LYS A 154 10.24 -7.46 -6.29
C LYS A 154 10.24 -7.97 -4.85
N ARG A 155 10.14 -9.30 -4.69
CA ARG A 155 10.16 -10.02 -3.40
C ARG A 155 11.46 -9.84 -2.62
N ASP A 156 12.60 -9.79 -3.30
CA ASP A 156 13.93 -9.63 -2.68
C ASP A 156 14.22 -8.19 -2.26
N SER A 157 13.40 -7.25 -2.72
CA SER A 157 13.51 -5.83 -2.43
C SER A 157 12.66 -5.38 -1.23
N MET A 158 11.85 -6.30 -0.68
CA MET A 158 10.89 -6.01 0.38
C MET A 158 11.58 -5.78 1.72
N THR A 159 11.13 -4.75 2.43
CA THR A 159 11.61 -4.36 3.76
C THR A 159 10.44 -4.24 4.72
N TRP A 160 10.68 -4.51 5.99
CA TRP A 160 9.78 -4.19 7.08
C TRP A 160 9.71 -2.68 7.30
N LYS A 161 8.49 -2.16 7.42
CA LYS A 161 8.17 -0.76 7.70
C LYS A 161 7.23 -0.68 8.89
N HIS A 162 7.46 0.30 9.75
CA HIS A 162 6.51 0.65 10.80
C HIS A 162 5.41 1.54 10.20
N PRO A 163 4.16 1.51 10.72
CA PRO A 163 3.08 2.34 10.19
C PRO A 163 3.36 3.85 10.20
N SER A 164 4.17 4.33 11.16
CA SER A 164 4.61 5.73 11.22
C SER A 164 5.81 6.08 10.34
N SER A 165 6.40 5.11 9.63
CA SER A 165 7.56 5.36 8.78
C SER A 165 7.12 5.94 7.43
N PRO A 166 7.79 7.00 6.92
CA PRO A 166 7.49 7.53 5.60
C PRO A 166 7.78 6.52 4.51
N ASP A 167 7.06 6.62 3.39
CA ASP A 167 7.24 5.71 2.28
C ASP A 167 8.55 5.96 1.54
N THR A 168 9.42 4.96 1.59
CA THR A 168 10.66 4.96 0.81
C THR A 168 10.35 4.85 -0.68
N LYS A 169 10.75 5.86 -1.47
CA LYS A 169 10.80 5.79 -2.94
C LYS A 169 12.15 5.18 -3.36
N LYS A 170 12.14 4.31 -4.37
CA LYS A 170 13.38 3.82 -5.01
C LYS A 170 13.42 4.35 -6.43
N PHE A 171 14.56 4.88 -6.85
CA PHE A 171 14.77 5.32 -8.22
C PHE A 171 15.39 4.21 -9.05
N LYS A 172 14.93 4.02 -10.29
CA LYS A 172 15.60 3.10 -11.20
C LYS A 172 17.00 3.63 -11.49
N VAL A 173 18.02 2.80 -11.24
CA VAL A 173 19.37 3.04 -11.75
C VAL A 173 19.43 2.35 -13.11
N GLN A 174 19.50 3.12 -14.18
CA GLN A 174 19.76 2.54 -15.50
C GLN A 174 21.13 1.87 -15.47
N ARG A 175 21.21 0.63 -15.96
CA ARG A 175 22.51 0.02 -16.27
C ARG A 175 23.10 0.83 -17.42
N SER A 176 24.29 1.40 -17.23
CA SER A 176 25.06 1.94 -18.34
C SER A 176 25.28 0.82 -19.35
N ALA A 177 25.01 1.08 -20.63
CA ALA A 177 25.49 0.20 -21.68
C ALA A 177 27.02 0.18 -21.58
N ALA A 178 27.58 -0.99 -21.30
CA ALA A 178 29.01 -1.17 -21.47
C ALA A 178 29.33 -0.88 -22.94
N LYS A 179 30.19 0.11 -23.19
CA LYS A 179 30.80 0.33 -24.49
C LYS A 179 31.88 -0.71 -24.73
#